data_AF-A0A7S3EZ63-F1
#
_entry.id   AF-A0A7S3EZ63-F1
#
_cell.length_a   1.000
_cell.length_b   1.000
_cell.length_c   1.000
_cell.angle_alpha   90.00
_cell.angle_beta   90.00
_cell.angle_gamma   90.00
#
_symmetry.space_group_name_H-M   'P 1'
#
loop_
_entity.id
_entity.type
_entity.pdbx_description
1 polymer ?
#
loop_
_entity_poly.entity_id
_entity_poly.type
_entity_poly.pdbx_seq_one_letter_code
_entity_poly.pdbx_strand_id
1 'polypeptide(L)'
;RTYHVEKRPSSVSPSISLLDLFGFEALATNSFEQLCINYANESLQAQFNADVFFATEREYQMEGVTLDKSHCNDNSACLALFEGMNPPGIFPLLNEECSLAEGSDNNFALKLGQLFGSHAHFRLVSPMRWKRELPRRLWPSDRLHQQ
;
A
#
# COMPACT_ATOMS: atom_id res chain seq x y z
N ARG A 1 5.68 -9.80 -54.00
CA ARG A 1 5.60 -10.32 -52.61
C ARG A 1 4.84 -9.29 -51.79
N THR A 2 3.55 -9.50 -51.64
CA THR A 2 2.67 -8.64 -50.84
C THR A 2 2.76 -9.12 -49.40
N TYR A 3 3.14 -8.24 -48.47
CA TYR A 3 3.22 -8.58 -47.05
C TYR A 3 1.79 -8.76 -46.52
N HIS A 4 1.39 -10.00 -46.30
CA HIS A 4 0.21 -10.30 -45.49
C HIS A 4 0.55 -9.98 -44.04
N VAL A 5 0.03 -8.86 -43.54
CA VAL A 5 -0.02 -8.60 -42.10
C VAL A 5 -1.20 -9.40 -41.57
N GLU A 6 -0.93 -10.54 -40.93
CA GLU A 6 -1.94 -11.27 -40.16
C GLU A 6 -2.46 -10.36 -39.05
N LYS A 7 -3.73 -9.92 -39.16
CA LYS A 7 -4.46 -9.34 -38.04
C LYS A 7 -4.67 -10.44 -37.01
N ARG A 8 -3.94 -10.38 -35.89
CA ARG A 8 -4.28 -11.19 -34.72
C ARG A 8 -5.71 -10.86 -34.31
N PRO A 9 -6.62 -11.84 -34.13
CA PRO A 9 -7.95 -11.58 -33.62
C PRO A 9 -7.84 -11.37 -32.10
N SER A 10 -7.57 -10.14 -31.67
CA SER A 10 -7.90 -9.71 -30.31
C SER A 10 -9.18 -8.88 -30.40
N SER A 11 -10.30 -9.43 -29.91
CA SER A 11 -11.64 -8.84 -29.92
C SER A 11 -11.81 -7.62 -28.99
N VAL A 12 -10.73 -6.90 -28.69
CA VAL A 12 -10.72 -5.77 -27.75
C VAL A 12 -10.28 -4.54 -28.52
N SER A 13 -11.21 -3.60 -28.70
CA SER A 13 -10.91 -2.25 -29.18
C SER A 13 -10.00 -1.54 -28.18
N PRO A 14 -9.01 -0.73 -28.62
CA PRO A 14 -8.22 0.09 -27.72
C PRO A 14 -9.13 0.96 -26.84
N SER A 15 -8.82 1.06 -25.54
CA SER A 15 -9.55 1.89 -24.59
C SER A 15 -8.59 2.74 -23.76
N ILE A 16 -9.07 3.89 -23.30
CA ILE A 16 -8.38 4.78 -22.35
C ILE A 16 -9.23 4.80 -21.09
N SER A 17 -8.61 4.56 -19.94
CA SER A 17 -9.28 4.57 -18.63
C SER A 17 -8.67 5.67 -17.76
N LEU A 18 -9.52 6.37 -17.01
CA LEU A 18 -9.11 7.37 -16.03
C LEU A 18 -9.41 6.82 -14.64
N LEU A 19 -8.42 6.90 -13.75
CA LEU A 19 -8.55 6.50 -12.36
C LEU A 19 -8.59 7.76 -11.49
N ASP A 20 -9.71 7.97 -10.81
CA ASP A 20 -9.90 9.03 -9.83
C ASP A 20 -10.05 8.39 -8.44
N LEU A 21 -9.10 8.66 -7.56
CA LEU A 21 -9.02 8.08 -6.22
C LEU A 21 -8.85 9.19 -5.19
N PHE A 22 -9.41 8.96 -4.01
CA PHE A 22 -9.17 9.85 -2.87
C PHE A 22 -7.67 9.86 -2.52
N GLY A 23 -7.12 11.06 -2.35
CA GLY A 23 -5.78 11.23 -1.80
C GLY A 23 -5.70 10.78 -0.34
N PHE A 24 -4.48 10.72 0.19
CA PHE A 24 -4.27 10.26 1.56
C PHE A 24 -4.98 11.12 2.61
N GLU A 25 -5.62 10.49 3.60
CA GLU A 25 -6.36 11.17 4.66
C GLU A 25 -5.74 10.94 6.05
N ALA A 26 -5.64 12.01 6.83
CA ALA A 26 -5.21 11.96 8.22
C ALA A 26 -6.07 12.93 9.05
N LEU A 27 -7.14 12.41 9.64
CA LEU A 27 -8.10 13.17 10.43
C LEU A 27 -7.80 13.07 11.93
N ALA A 28 -8.49 13.89 12.73
CA ALA A 28 -8.42 13.82 14.19
C ALA A 28 -8.90 12.47 14.75
N THR A 29 -9.80 11.81 14.03
CA THR A 29 -10.24 10.43 14.30
C THR A 29 -10.38 9.76 12.94
N ASN A 30 -9.67 8.66 12.76
CA ASN A 30 -9.68 7.88 11.51
C ASN A 30 -10.47 6.61 11.77
N SER A 31 -11.54 6.41 11.01
CA SER A 31 -12.32 5.18 11.03
C SER A 31 -11.75 4.16 10.05
N PHE A 32 -12.42 3.03 9.92
CA PHE A 32 -12.06 1.98 8.95
C PHE A 32 -12.04 2.51 7.51
N GLU A 33 -12.88 3.49 7.15
CA GLU A 33 -12.88 4.09 5.82
C GLU A 33 -11.55 4.78 5.49
N GLN A 34 -11.02 5.60 6.40
CA GLN A 34 -9.71 6.23 6.23
C GLN A 34 -8.61 5.18 6.10
N LEU A 35 -8.69 4.09 6.87
CA LEU A 35 -7.74 2.97 6.74
C LEU A 35 -7.76 2.39 5.32
N CYS A 36 -8.95 2.14 4.75
CA CYS A 36 -9.11 1.60 3.40
C CYS A 36 -8.64 2.59 2.31
N ILE A 37 -8.96 3.88 2.44
CA ILE A 37 -8.48 4.93 1.51
C ILE A 37 -6.95 4.98 1.51
N ASN A 38 -6.35 4.96 2.69
CA ASN A 38 -4.91 5.03 2.88
C ASN A 38 -4.21 3.76 2.38
N TYR A 39 -4.80 2.58 2.63
CA TYR A 39 -4.35 1.32 2.08
C TYR A 39 -4.37 1.32 0.55
N ALA A 40 -5.47 1.76 -0.08
CA ALA A 40 -5.57 1.83 -1.54
C ALA A 40 -4.49 2.73 -2.15
N ASN A 41 -4.15 3.85 -1.50
CA ASN A 41 -3.06 4.72 -1.91
C ASN A 41 -1.69 4.03 -1.84
N GLU A 42 -1.41 3.28 -0.77
CA GLU A 42 -0.16 2.52 -0.64
C GLU A 42 -0.06 1.41 -1.71
N SER A 43 -1.15 0.72 -2.00
CA SER A 43 -1.17 -0.30 -3.07
C SER A 43 -0.95 0.31 -4.45
N LEU A 44 -1.55 1.48 -4.71
CA LEU A 44 -1.32 2.23 -5.94
C LEU A 44 0.14 2.67 -6.08
N GLN A 45 0.76 3.14 -4.98
CA GLN A 45 2.17 3.51 -4.97
C GLN A 45 3.06 2.29 -5.29
N ALA A 46 2.77 1.13 -4.71
CA ALA A 46 3.52 -0.09 -5.01
C ALA A 46 3.40 -0.51 -6.47
N GLN A 47 2.18 -0.43 -7.04
CA GLN A 47 1.95 -0.74 -8.45
C GLN A 47 2.71 0.22 -9.37
N PHE A 48 2.64 1.53 -9.11
CA PHE A 48 3.40 2.54 -9.85
C PHE A 48 4.90 2.26 -9.77
N ASN A 49 5.39 1.94 -8.57
CA ASN A 49 6.80 1.64 -8.36
C ASN A 49 7.25 0.42 -9.17
N ALA A 50 6.39 -0.60 -9.26
CA ALA A 50 6.69 -1.80 -10.01
C ALA A 50 6.70 -1.56 -11.53
N ASP A 51 5.69 -0.86 -12.04
CA ASP A 51 5.52 -0.65 -13.47
C ASP A 51 6.49 0.36 -14.03
N VAL A 52 6.83 1.41 -13.27
CA VAL A 52 7.73 2.46 -13.74
C VAL A 52 9.17 2.11 -13.42
N PHE A 53 9.52 1.89 -12.16
CA PHE A 53 10.94 1.74 -11.82
C PHE A 53 11.51 0.37 -12.19
N PHE A 54 10.83 -0.74 -11.88
CA PHE A 54 11.40 -2.06 -12.18
C PHE A 54 11.35 -2.40 -13.67
N ALA A 55 10.31 -1.97 -14.41
CA ALA A 55 10.29 -2.15 -15.85
C ALA A 55 11.40 -1.34 -16.53
N THR A 56 11.60 -0.09 -16.10
CA THR A 56 12.68 0.78 -16.57
C THR A 56 14.04 0.18 -16.24
N GLU A 57 14.28 -0.26 -15.00
CA GLU A 57 15.56 -0.88 -14.62
C GLU A 57 15.86 -2.11 -15.49
N ARG A 58 14.85 -2.94 -15.78
CA ARG A 58 14.99 -4.11 -16.65
C ARG A 58 15.33 -3.72 -18.10
N GLU A 59 14.71 -2.69 -18.65
CA GLU A 59 14.99 -2.21 -20.01
C GLU A 59 16.43 -1.70 -20.14
N TYR A 60 16.87 -0.87 -19.20
CA TYR A 60 18.23 -0.34 -19.20
C TYR A 60 19.29 -1.42 -18.99
N GLN A 61 19.00 -2.44 -18.17
CA GLN A 61 19.86 -3.62 -18.05
C GLN A 61 19.99 -4.38 -19.37
N MET A 62 18.90 -4.52 -20.14
CA MET A 62 18.94 -5.15 -21.47
C MET A 62 19.75 -4.33 -22.48
N GLU A 63 19.73 -3.00 -22.36
CA GLU A 63 20.49 -2.09 -23.23
C GLU A 63 21.96 -1.88 -22.78
N GLY A 64 22.35 -2.44 -21.63
CA GLY A 64 23.71 -2.31 -21.09
C GLY A 64 24.03 -0.92 -20.52
N VAL A 65 23.00 -0.11 -20.22
CA VAL A 65 23.14 1.23 -19.67
C VAL A 65 23.14 1.17 -18.15
N THR A 66 24.12 1.81 -17.51
CA THR A 66 24.17 1.89 -16.05
C THR A 66 23.23 3.00 -15.56
N LEU A 67 22.14 2.61 -14.90
CA LEU A 67 21.29 3.55 -14.16
C LEU A 67 21.87 3.80 -12.78
N ASP A 68 21.89 5.08 -12.38
CA ASP A 68 22.01 5.41 -10.96
C ASP A 68 20.71 5.00 -10.26
N LYS A 69 20.80 4.11 -9.28
CA LYS A 69 19.64 3.56 -8.58
C LYS A 69 19.09 4.62 -7.64
N SER A 70 18.41 5.63 -8.16
CA SER A 70 17.67 6.57 -7.33
C SER A 70 16.65 5.78 -6.51
N HIS A 71 16.81 5.80 -5.20
CA HIS A 71 16.11 4.95 -4.25
C HIS A 71 14.59 5.09 -4.39
N CYS A 72 13.95 4.09 -5.01
CA CYS A 72 12.51 3.92 -4.93
C CYS A 72 12.13 3.64 -3.47
N ASN A 73 11.12 4.34 -2.95
CA ASN A 73 10.65 4.15 -1.59
C ASN A 73 9.76 2.90 -1.53
N ASP A 74 10.39 1.74 -1.29
CA ASP A 74 9.71 0.45 -1.16
C ASP A 74 8.79 0.45 0.08
N ASN A 75 7.51 0.21 -0.16
CA ASN A 75 6.46 0.11 0.86
C ASN A 75 5.93 -1.32 1.03
N SER A 76 6.61 -2.33 0.48
CA SER A 76 6.22 -3.75 0.55
C SER A 76 6.01 -4.24 1.98
N ALA A 77 6.87 -3.83 2.93
CA ALA A 77 6.73 -4.18 4.33
C ALA A 77 5.47 -3.57 4.99
N CYS A 78 5.01 -2.40 4.51
CA CYS A 78 3.77 -1.80 4.95
C CYS A 78 2.57 -2.59 4.40
N LEU A 79 2.55 -2.91 3.11
CA LEU A 79 1.48 -3.70 2.48
C LEU A 79 1.38 -5.11 3.07
N ALA A 80 2.51 -5.73 3.38
CA ALA A 80 2.56 -7.05 4.03
C ALA A 80 1.88 -7.04 5.42
N LEU A 81 1.89 -5.92 6.15
CA LEU A 81 1.13 -5.81 7.40
C LEU A 81 -0.38 -5.92 7.17
N PHE A 82 -0.90 -5.46 6.03
CA PHE A 82 -2.32 -5.47 5.73
C PHE A 82 -2.78 -6.83 5.20
N GLU A 83 -2.05 -7.38 4.23
CA GLU A 83 -2.48 -8.52 3.42
C GLU A 83 -1.74 -9.83 3.73
N GLY A 84 -0.71 -9.78 4.59
CA GLY A 84 0.11 -10.95 4.91
C GLY A 84 -0.75 -12.15 5.31
N MET A 85 -0.40 -13.33 4.80
CA MET A 85 -1.11 -14.58 5.15
C MET A 85 -0.36 -15.40 6.20
N ASN A 86 0.95 -15.18 6.34
CA ASN A 86 1.78 -15.86 7.34
C ASN A 86 2.99 -14.97 7.74
N PRO A 87 2.92 -14.27 8.89
CA PRO A 87 1.78 -14.17 9.81
C PRO A 87 0.57 -13.47 9.17
N PRO A 88 -0.67 -13.71 9.66
CA PRO A 88 -1.87 -13.06 9.15
C PRO A 88 -1.82 -11.55 9.44
N GLY A 89 -2.08 -10.74 8.42
CA GLY A 89 -2.10 -9.28 8.45
C GLY A 89 -3.36 -8.70 9.08
N ILE A 90 -3.48 -7.38 9.03
CA ILE A 90 -4.59 -6.61 9.60
C ILE A 90 -5.94 -7.06 9.01
N PHE A 91 -6.07 -7.20 7.68
CA PHE A 91 -7.35 -7.57 7.08
C PHE A 91 -7.75 -9.03 7.35
N PRO A 92 -6.85 -10.03 7.22
CA PRO A 92 -7.16 -11.39 7.63
C PRO A 92 -7.58 -11.50 9.11
N LEU A 93 -6.86 -10.84 10.02
CA LEU A 93 -7.18 -10.84 11.45
C LEU A 93 -8.52 -10.16 11.75
N LEU A 94 -8.82 -9.06 11.06
CA LEU A 94 -10.10 -8.35 11.19
C LEU A 94 -11.25 -9.25 10.73
N ASN A 95 -11.10 -9.89 9.57
CA ASN A 95 -12.11 -10.80 9.02
C ASN A 95 -12.36 -12.01 9.95
N GLU A 96 -11.29 -12.58 10.51
CA GLU A 96 -11.38 -13.64 11.51
C GLU A 96 -12.18 -13.17 12.74
N GLU A 97 -11.81 -12.03 13.32
CA GLU A 97 -12.47 -11.52 14.54
C GLU A 97 -13.95 -11.19 14.29
N CYS A 98 -14.28 -10.57 13.15
CA CYS A 98 -15.67 -10.28 12.78
C CYS A 98 -16.52 -11.55 12.57
N SER A 99 -15.89 -12.70 12.33
CA SER A 99 -16.58 -13.98 12.14
C SER A 99 -16.83 -14.72 13.47
N LEU A 100 -16.26 -14.24 14.58
CA LEU A 100 -16.45 -14.84 15.90
C LEU A 100 -17.77 -14.36 16.54
N ALA A 101 -18.51 -15.29 17.16
CA ALA A 101 -19.73 -14.96 17.90
C ALA A 101 -19.50 -13.95 19.04
N GLU A 102 -18.32 -14.02 19.68
CA GLU A 102 -17.87 -13.14 20.77
C GLU A 102 -16.71 -12.24 20.32
N GLY A 103 -16.65 -11.90 19.03
CA GLY A 103 -15.63 -11.01 18.47
C GLY A 103 -15.73 -9.60 19.06
N SER A 104 -14.60 -8.96 19.33
CA SER A 104 -14.59 -7.57 19.83
C SER A 104 -13.38 -6.75 19.37
N ASP A 105 -13.57 -5.43 19.27
CA ASP A 105 -12.49 -4.48 18.94
C ASP A 105 -11.29 -4.61 19.89
N ASN A 106 -11.55 -4.89 21.18
CA ASN A 106 -10.50 -5.07 22.18
C ASN A 106 -9.67 -6.32 21.91
N ASN A 107 -10.32 -7.44 21.58
CA ASN A 107 -9.63 -8.69 21.22
C ASN A 107 -8.81 -8.51 19.94
N PHE A 108 -9.39 -7.85 18.93
CA PHE A 108 -8.67 -7.50 17.71
C PHE A 108 -7.41 -6.66 17.99
N ALA A 109 -7.54 -5.57 18.76
CA ALA A 109 -6.41 -4.72 19.12
C ALA A 109 -5.33 -5.46 19.90
N LEU A 110 -5.72 -6.38 20.79
CA LEU A 110 -4.78 -7.26 21.52
C LEU A 110 -4.04 -8.20 20.56
N LYS A 111 -4.73 -8.87 19.64
CA LYS A 111 -4.12 -9.73 18.61
C LYS A 111 -3.10 -8.95 17.77
N LEU A 112 -3.46 -7.76 17.31
CA LEU A 112 -2.56 -6.88 16.55
C LEU A 112 -1.32 -6.48 17.38
N GLY A 113 -1.52 -6.10 18.64
CA GLY A 113 -0.42 -5.74 19.54
C GLY A 113 0.55 -6.90 19.79
N GLN A 114 0.04 -8.13 19.92
CA GLN A 114 0.85 -9.33 20.11
C GLN A 114 1.66 -9.70 18.87
N LEU A 115 1.06 -9.60 17.68
CA LEU A 115 1.71 -10.00 16.43
C LEU A 115 2.65 -8.93 15.88
N PHE A 116 2.26 -7.65 15.96
CA PHE A 116 2.94 -6.56 15.27
C PHE A 116 3.54 -5.51 16.19
N GLY A 117 3.49 -5.67 17.52
CA GLY A 117 3.97 -4.66 18.47
C GLY A 117 5.43 -4.22 18.28
N SER A 118 6.27 -5.07 17.68
CA SER A 118 7.68 -4.79 17.37
C SER A 118 7.92 -4.38 15.91
N HIS A 119 6.90 -4.36 15.06
CA HIS A 119 7.05 -4.11 13.64
C HIS A 119 7.28 -2.62 13.36
N ALA A 120 8.27 -2.29 12.52
CA ALA A 120 8.69 -0.90 12.27
C ALA A 120 7.57 0.03 11.78
N HIS A 121 6.61 -0.53 11.04
CA HIS A 121 5.46 0.19 10.48
C HIS A 121 4.16 0.07 11.32
N PHE A 122 4.22 -0.53 12.51
CA PHE A 122 3.05 -0.68 13.38
C PHE A 122 3.30 -0.07 14.75
N ARG A 123 2.28 0.61 15.30
CA ARG A 123 2.32 1.11 16.67
C ARG A 123 0.93 1.10 17.27
N LEU A 124 0.75 0.32 18.34
CA LEU A 124 -0.46 0.39 19.14
C LEU A 124 -0.37 1.59 20.09
N VAL A 125 -1.29 2.56 19.92
CA VAL A 125 -1.35 3.76 20.76
C VAL A 125 -2.53 3.65 21.71
N SER A 126 -2.29 3.79 23.01
CA SER A 126 -3.38 3.81 23.99
C SER A 126 -4.32 5.00 23.73
N PRO A 127 -5.64 4.87 23.94
CA PRO A 127 -6.63 5.95 23.77
C PRO A 127 -6.36 7.21 24.60
N MET A 128 -5.51 7.15 25.63
CA MET A 128 -5.08 8.34 26.39
C MET A 128 -3.78 8.97 25.87
N ARG A 129 -3.02 8.26 25.04
CA ARG A 129 -1.67 8.62 24.60
C ARG A 129 -1.63 9.29 23.22
N TRP A 130 -2.63 9.08 22.36
CA TRP A 130 -2.70 9.67 21.01
C TRP A 130 -2.65 11.22 21.00
N LYS A 131 -3.18 11.88 22.03
CA LYS A 131 -3.12 13.36 22.15
C LYS A 131 -1.73 13.93 22.41
N ARG A 132 -0.76 13.10 22.84
CA ARG A 132 0.58 13.57 23.24
C ARG A 132 1.70 13.22 22.27
N GLU A 133 1.52 12.22 21.40
CA GLU A 133 2.66 11.55 20.74
C GLU A 133 2.62 11.46 19.22
N LEU A 134 1.61 11.95 18.50
CA LEU A 134 1.69 11.98 17.03
C LEU A 134 2.60 13.14 16.57
N PRO A 135 3.81 12.89 16.06
CA PRO A 135 4.55 13.91 15.35
C PRO A 135 3.84 14.08 14.00
N ARG A 136 3.53 15.32 13.61
CA ARG A 136 3.00 15.70 12.29
C ARG A 136 4.03 15.47 11.16
N ARG A 137 4.79 14.37 11.16
CA ARG A 137 6.00 14.19 10.32
C ARG A 137 6.20 12.79 9.78
N LEU A 138 5.17 11.95 9.72
CA LEU A 138 5.33 10.54 9.33
C LEU A 138 4.58 10.17 8.04
N TRP A 139 3.93 11.12 7.35
CA TRP A 139 3.19 10.80 6.13
C TRP A 139 3.67 11.58 4.89
N PRO A 140 3.67 11.00 3.66
CA PRO A 140 4.00 11.65 2.39
C PRO A 140 3.48 13.07 2.18
N SER A 141 2.30 13.44 2.69
CA SER A 141 1.76 14.79 2.60
C SER A 141 2.66 15.84 3.27
N ASP A 142 3.42 15.45 4.30
CA ASP A 142 4.40 16.31 4.98
C ASP A 142 5.75 16.40 4.21
N ARG A 143 5.98 15.57 3.18
CA ARG A 143 7.20 15.55 2.36
C ARG A 143 7.16 16.52 1.17
N LEU A 144 6.00 17.08 0.85
CA LEU A 144 5.84 18.04 -0.27
C LEU A 144 6.33 19.46 0.04
N HIS A 145 6.78 19.74 1.26
CA HIS A 145 7.30 21.06 1.67
C HIS A 145 8.83 21.11 1.87
N GLN A 146 9.58 20.11 1.36
CA GLN A 146 11.05 20.08 1.48
C GLN A 146 11.81 19.90 0.14
N GLN A 147 11.19 20.27 -0.98
CA GLN A 147 11.92 20.58 -2.22
C GLN A 147 11.56 21.96 -2.72
#